data_AF-A0AA39HQW8-F1
#
_entry.id   AF-A0AA39HQW8-F1
#
_cell.length_a   1.000
_cell.length_b   1.000
_cell.length_c   1.000
_cell.angle_alpha   90.00
_cell.angle_beta   90.00
_cell.angle_gamma   90.00
#
_symmetry.space_group_name_H-M   'P 1'
#
loop_
_entity.id
_entity.type
_entity.pdbx_description
1 polymer ?
#
loop_
_entity_poly.entity_id
_entity_poly.type
_entity_poly.pdbx_seq_one_letter_code
_entity_poly.pdbx_strand_id
1 'polypeptide(L)'
;MSARVGHELVRILTSNDVTPTTLKLASKIVAATFVFGENSPQRVHDGYGFKVVSKIMLSPKLADNRISELVNIWTEESRISLNAEEVSSQENSLSENNMPNRAGLVKQLRRKSKTVVRWMETEDISLLEEKARSLSDPEKKINPGVLVRKRATETPRNLLAIAKNAQQMLNLSQSSEIPRTRLFRILSASFEEALKDLRSDISDEFWKLPVNYAGAYGFLYALNLCCRGKAESAKEVLEKVKLKHDKSLICDAAVEVEEDHLKQFVNLLTETFAIPITQRKRLLQLAKNNSLKQLIDEKKLKEAFNLVRSESEARKQMFGQYPMIHACIEAENQVLMKDVFNLIVKLHDRNTAAIHFVLAFLEAGLDSSAKRMFEKHVTYLTGLKLNYIVIREARLGRPDVLHKLFELVDIDDTKATSVDLQAHLAPKLISMYDAQKNLEDLRKLQAEVKRVSFPLDPKLKSTLESVIQHLEKKEQKMSLSQSATSVDS
;
A
#
# COMPACT_ATOMS: atom_id res chain seq x y z
N MET A 1 -6.42 43.28 -17.02
CA MET A 1 -6.61 41.81 -17.08
C MET A 1 -6.07 41.05 -15.85
N SER A 2 -4.91 41.38 -15.24
CA SER A 2 -4.30 40.61 -14.13
C SER A 2 -5.20 40.52 -12.91
N ALA A 3 -5.88 41.62 -12.58
CA ALA A 3 -6.84 41.66 -11.48
C ALA A 3 -8.05 40.73 -11.69
N ARG A 4 -8.48 40.52 -12.95
CA ARG A 4 -9.59 39.61 -13.30
C ARG A 4 -9.13 38.15 -13.24
N VAL A 5 -7.98 37.82 -13.84
CA VAL A 5 -7.41 36.46 -13.80
C VAL A 5 -7.13 36.02 -12.36
N GLY A 6 -6.52 36.89 -11.55
CA GLY A 6 -6.27 36.59 -10.13
C GLY A 6 -7.57 36.42 -9.31
N HIS A 7 -8.61 37.22 -9.56
CA HIS A 7 -9.91 37.03 -8.88
C HIS A 7 -10.56 35.70 -9.26
N GLU A 8 -10.49 35.33 -10.54
CA GLU A 8 -11.14 34.14 -11.06
C GLU A 8 -10.45 32.86 -10.57
N LEU A 9 -9.12 32.88 -10.54
CA LEU A 9 -8.33 31.81 -9.94
C LEU A 9 -8.61 31.66 -8.45
N VAL A 10 -8.67 32.77 -7.69
CA VAL A 10 -9.06 32.71 -6.28
C VAL A 10 -10.45 32.11 -6.11
N ARG A 11 -11.43 32.50 -6.94
CA ARG A 11 -12.79 31.95 -6.90
C ARG A 11 -12.81 30.43 -7.10
N ILE A 12 -12.11 29.94 -8.12
CA ILE A 12 -12.00 28.51 -8.43
C ILE A 12 -11.28 27.76 -7.30
N LEU A 13 -10.22 28.34 -6.74
CA LEU A 13 -9.36 27.72 -5.73
C LEU A 13 -9.96 27.74 -4.32
N THR A 14 -11.00 28.56 -4.07
CA THR A 14 -11.76 28.59 -2.80
C THR A 14 -12.86 27.51 -2.75
N SER A 15 -13.18 26.85 -3.86
CA SER A 15 -14.17 25.75 -3.84
C SER A 15 -13.70 24.56 -2.99
N ASN A 16 -14.64 23.84 -2.37
CA ASN A 16 -14.35 22.64 -1.58
C ASN A 16 -13.89 21.45 -2.46
N ASP A 17 -14.22 21.47 -3.76
CA ASP A 17 -13.96 20.36 -4.71
C ASP A 17 -12.64 20.52 -5.50
N VAL A 18 -11.65 21.22 -4.94
CA VAL A 18 -10.37 21.44 -5.63
C VAL A 18 -9.53 20.16 -5.64
N THR A 19 -9.43 19.54 -6.80
CA THR A 19 -8.59 18.36 -7.05
C THR A 19 -7.13 18.73 -7.37
N PRO A 20 -6.17 17.79 -7.27
CA PRO A 20 -4.80 18.00 -7.73
C PRO A 20 -4.69 18.45 -9.20
N THR A 21 -5.62 18.01 -10.05
CA THR A 21 -5.68 18.40 -11.47
C THR A 21 -6.07 19.87 -11.61
N THR A 22 -7.05 20.32 -10.82
CA THR A 22 -7.47 21.73 -10.78
C THR A 22 -6.32 22.64 -10.37
N LEU A 23 -5.54 22.24 -9.35
CA LEU A 23 -4.34 22.97 -8.91
C LEU A 23 -3.29 23.07 -10.01
N LYS A 24 -3.00 21.96 -10.72
CA LYS A 24 -2.06 21.97 -11.85
C LYS A 24 -2.51 22.88 -12.99
N LEU A 25 -3.80 22.86 -13.32
CA LEU A 25 -4.35 23.71 -14.38
C LEU A 25 -4.30 25.19 -13.99
N ALA A 26 -4.69 25.52 -12.76
CA ALA A 26 -4.57 26.87 -12.21
C ALA A 26 -3.12 27.37 -12.28
N SER A 27 -2.15 26.53 -11.92
CA SER A 27 -0.73 26.84 -12.03
C SER A 27 -0.26 27.06 -13.45
N LYS A 28 -0.75 26.30 -14.44
CA LYS A 28 -0.46 26.54 -15.87
C LYS A 28 -1.01 27.88 -16.35
N ILE A 29 -2.21 28.28 -15.87
CA ILE A 29 -2.79 29.59 -16.18
C ILE A 29 -1.92 30.69 -15.58
N VAL A 30 -1.49 30.56 -14.32
CA VAL A 30 -0.54 31.51 -13.70
C VAL A 30 0.74 31.56 -14.51
N ALA A 31 1.32 30.43 -14.94
CA ALA A 31 2.52 30.38 -15.76
C ALA A 31 2.39 31.17 -17.06
N ALA A 32 1.24 31.08 -17.74
CA ALA A 32 0.97 31.80 -18.98
C ALA A 32 0.93 33.33 -18.78
N THR A 33 0.72 33.82 -17.56
CA THR A 33 0.77 35.25 -17.25
C THR A 33 2.19 35.81 -17.14
N PHE A 34 3.21 34.95 -17.14
CA PHE A 34 4.62 35.30 -17.26
C PHE A 34 5.03 35.19 -18.74
N VAL A 35 4.74 36.21 -19.54
CA VAL A 35 5.09 36.27 -20.97
C VAL A 35 6.59 36.55 -21.15
N PHE A 36 7.29 35.71 -21.91
CA PHE A 36 8.62 36.01 -22.45
C PHE A 36 8.49 36.30 -23.94
N GLY A 37 8.64 37.56 -24.36
CA GLY A 37 8.79 37.88 -25.78
C GLY A 37 10.20 37.51 -26.24
N GLU A 38 10.32 36.64 -27.24
CA GLU A 38 11.63 36.21 -27.79
C GLU A 38 12.32 37.26 -28.68
N ASN A 39 11.66 38.37 -29.05
CA ASN A 39 12.20 39.32 -30.04
C ASN A 39 12.22 40.80 -29.61
N SER A 40 12.40 41.12 -28.32
CA SER A 40 12.55 42.52 -27.87
C SER A 40 13.82 42.68 -26.99
N PRO A 41 14.76 43.59 -27.32
CA PRO A 41 15.94 43.87 -26.50
C PRO A 41 15.62 44.60 -25.19
N GLN A 42 14.36 44.94 -24.92
CA GLN A 42 13.93 45.64 -23.70
C GLN A 42 12.89 44.79 -22.98
N ARG A 43 13.36 43.98 -22.03
CA ARG A 43 12.53 43.21 -21.09
C ARG A 43 11.84 44.16 -20.11
N VAL A 44 10.71 44.72 -20.50
CA VAL A 44 9.76 45.26 -19.52
C VAL A 44 8.98 44.06 -18.96
N HIS A 45 9.39 43.59 -17.78
CA HIS A 45 8.53 42.75 -16.95
C HIS A 45 7.36 43.65 -16.53
N ASP A 46 6.21 43.58 -17.20
CA ASP A 46 5.02 44.40 -16.85
C ASP A 46 4.41 44.08 -15.45
N GLY A 47 5.12 43.31 -14.62
CA GLY A 47 4.69 42.86 -13.29
C GLY A 47 3.37 42.07 -13.32
N TYR A 48 2.94 41.62 -14.51
CA TYR A 48 1.60 41.10 -14.71
C TYR A 48 1.42 39.74 -14.01
N GLY A 49 2.37 38.82 -14.20
CA GLY A 49 2.41 37.55 -13.48
C GLY A 49 2.62 37.73 -11.98
N PHE A 50 3.47 38.67 -11.57
CA PHE A 50 3.64 39.03 -10.16
C PHE A 50 2.33 39.50 -9.52
N LYS A 51 1.56 40.37 -10.17
CA LYS A 51 0.25 40.84 -9.68
C LYS A 51 -0.75 39.69 -9.50
N VAL A 52 -0.71 38.66 -10.36
CA VAL A 52 -1.59 37.48 -10.23
C VAL A 52 -1.16 36.62 -9.04
N VAL A 53 0.14 36.31 -8.92
CA VAL A 53 0.70 35.57 -7.77
C VAL A 53 0.41 36.31 -6.47
N SER A 54 0.68 37.61 -6.42
CA SER A 54 0.46 38.49 -5.29
C SER A 54 -0.98 38.42 -4.80
N LYS A 55 -1.94 38.50 -5.72
CA LYS A 55 -3.37 38.46 -5.42
C LYS A 55 -3.85 37.11 -4.88
N ILE A 56 -3.30 36.01 -5.38
CA ILE A 56 -3.58 34.67 -4.86
C ILE A 56 -3.01 34.53 -3.45
N MET A 57 -1.75 34.94 -3.24
CA MET A 57 -1.05 34.85 -1.95
C MET A 57 -1.71 35.71 -0.86
N LEU A 58 -2.18 36.92 -1.20
CA LEU A 58 -2.85 37.85 -0.28
C LEU A 58 -4.33 37.53 -0.05
N SER A 59 -4.91 36.54 -0.73
CA SER A 59 -6.33 36.19 -0.56
C SER A 59 -6.59 35.51 0.80
N PRO A 60 -7.39 36.12 1.71
CA PRO A 60 -7.74 35.48 2.97
C PRO A 60 -8.71 34.31 2.79
N LYS A 61 -9.36 34.19 1.61
CA LYS A 61 -10.32 33.13 1.30
C LYS A 61 -9.67 31.79 0.95
N LEU A 62 -8.36 31.77 0.72
CA LEU A 62 -7.61 30.54 0.46
C LEU A 62 -6.98 30.06 1.76
N ALA A 63 -7.09 28.77 2.05
CA ALA A 63 -6.42 28.18 3.20
C ALA A 63 -4.90 28.06 2.98
N ASP A 64 -4.11 28.17 4.05
CA ASP A 64 -2.65 28.17 3.99
C ASP A 64 -2.07 26.87 3.40
N ASN A 65 -2.72 25.73 3.65
CA ASN A 65 -2.34 24.44 3.05
C ASN A 65 -2.46 24.47 1.51
N ARG A 66 -3.52 25.10 0.98
CA ARG A 66 -3.74 25.25 -0.47
C ARG A 66 -2.69 26.15 -1.10
N ILE A 67 -2.36 27.25 -0.43
CA ILE A 67 -1.29 28.15 -0.87
C ILE A 67 0.06 27.41 -0.90
N SER A 68 0.34 26.61 0.13
CA SER A 68 1.54 25.77 0.16
C SER A 68 1.58 24.77 -1.00
N GLU A 69 0.46 24.10 -1.32
CA GLU A 69 0.35 23.21 -2.49
C GLU A 69 0.60 23.95 -3.82
N LEU A 70 0.03 25.14 -4.00
CA LEU A 70 0.22 25.96 -5.21
C LEU A 70 1.67 26.42 -5.36
N VAL A 71 2.28 26.92 -4.29
CA VAL A 71 3.68 27.34 -4.30
C VAL A 71 4.57 26.16 -4.67
N ASN A 72 4.32 24.96 -4.12
CA ASN A 72 5.04 23.76 -4.49
C ASN A 72 4.95 23.46 -6.01
N ILE A 73 3.76 23.60 -6.61
CA ILE A 73 3.60 23.43 -8.06
C ILE A 73 4.32 24.55 -8.84
N TRP A 74 4.20 25.80 -8.41
CA TRP A 74 4.83 26.95 -9.08
C TRP A 74 6.35 26.86 -9.05
N THR A 75 6.94 26.33 -7.99
CA THR A 75 8.40 26.08 -7.94
C THR A 75 8.88 25.06 -8.97
N GLU A 76 8.00 24.27 -9.60
CA GLU A 76 8.35 23.35 -10.69
C GLU A 76 8.25 23.98 -12.07
N GLU A 77 7.43 25.02 -12.21
CA GLU A 77 7.18 25.69 -13.48
C GLU A 77 8.27 26.73 -13.76
N SER A 78 9.08 26.52 -14.80
CA SER A 78 10.22 27.40 -15.12
C SER A 78 9.81 28.85 -15.40
N ARG A 79 8.56 29.06 -15.85
CA ARG A 79 8.00 30.37 -16.16
C ARG A 79 7.65 31.22 -14.95
N ILE A 80 7.28 30.60 -13.82
CA ILE A 80 6.83 31.34 -12.63
C ILE A 80 8.05 31.67 -11.77
N SER A 81 8.48 32.92 -11.81
CA SER A 81 9.69 33.34 -11.11
C SER A 81 9.62 34.83 -10.76
N LEU A 82 9.89 35.18 -9.50
CA LEU A 82 9.83 36.55 -8.98
C LEU A 82 11.24 37.13 -8.81
N ASN A 83 11.46 38.38 -9.20
CA ASN A 83 12.73 39.06 -8.93
C ASN A 83 12.89 39.42 -7.44
N ALA A 84 14.06 39.91 -7.03
CA ALA A 84 14.34 40.18 -5.62
C ALA A 84 13.43 41.27 -5.04
N GLU A 85 13.14 42.31 -5.81
CA GLU A 85 12.26 43.41 -5.42
C GLU A 85 10.80 42.95 -5.27
N GLU A 86 10.32 42.11 -6.19
CA GLU A 86 8.99 41.48 -6.14
C GLU A 86 8.84 40.55 -4.92
N VAL A 87 9.87 39.76 -4.60
CA VAL A 87 9.88 38.91 -3.40
C VAL A 87 9.80 39.78 -2.15
N SER A 88 10.68 40.78 -2.01
CA SER A 88 10.69 41.67 -0.84
C SER A 88 9.40 42.47 -0.71
N SER A 89 8.86 42.99 -1.82
CA SER A 89 7.58 43.69 -1.84
C SER A 89 6.44 42.79 -1.37
N GLN A 90 6.38 41.55 -1.85
CA GLN A 90 5.32 40.62 -1.47
C GLN A 90 5.45 40.11 -0.03
N GLU A 91 6.68 39.90 0.46
CA GLU A 91 6.93 39.55 1.86
C GLU A 91 6.46 40.65 2.80
N ASN A 92 6.76 41.92 2.47
CA ASN A 92 6.30 43.07 3.23
C ASN A 92 4.77 43.14 3.23
N SER A 93 4.13 43.03 2.05
CA SER A 93 2.66 43.03 1.96
C SER A 93 2.01 41.88 2.72
N LEU A 94 2.58 40.67 2.72
CA LEU A 94 2.05 39.54 3.48
C LEU A 94 2.22 39.73 5.00
N SER A 95 3.32 40.35 5.42
CA SER A 95 3.58 40.68 6.83
C SER A 95 2.61 41.76 7.32
N GLU A 96 2.38 42.81 6.54
CA GLU A 96 1.41 43.87 6.82
C GLU A 96 -0.03 43.36 6.91
N ASN A 97 -0.36 42.28 6.18
CA ASN A 97 -1.67 41.63 6.21
C ASN A 97 -1.78 40.47 7.23
N ASN A 98 -0.86 40.36 8.18
CA ASN A 98 -0.83 39.31 9.22
C ASN A 98 -0.79 37.86 8.67
N MET A 99 -0.10 37.62 7.56
CA MET A 99 0.07 36.30 6.94
C MET A 99 1.55 35.81 6.90
N PRO A 100 2.24 35.68 8.06
CA PRO A 100 3.68 35.39 8.11
C PRO A 100 4.06 34.02 7.54
N ASN A 101 3.18 33.01 7.67
CA ASN A 101 3.41 31.67 7.12
C ASN A 101 3.56 31.70 5.59
N ARG A 102 2.83 32.59 4.92
CA ARG A 102 2.89 32.74 3.46
C ARG A 102 4.11 33.52 3.01
N ALA A 103 4.60 34.46 3.80
CA ALA A 103 5.81 35.21 3.49
C ALA A 103 7.02 34.26 3.32
N GLY A 104 7.17 33.28 4.20
CA GLY A 104 8.20 32.24 4.08
C GLY A 104 8.10 31.37 2.81
N LEU A 105 6.89 31.24 2.23
CA LEU A 105 6.68 30.51 0.97
C LEU A 105 7.09 31.34 -0.26
N VAL A 106 6.95 32.67 -0.23
CA VAL A 106 7.30 33.55 -1.36
C VAL A 106 8.78 33.46 -1.72
N LYS A 107 9.67 33.29 -0.74
CA LYS A 107 11.11 33.11 -0.97
C LYS A 107 11.41 31.95 -1.93
N GLN A 108 10.57 30.92 -1.95
CA GLN A 108 10.75 29.76 -2.82
C GLN A 108 10.48 30.07 -4.31
N LEU A 109 9.72 31.14 -4.59
CA LEU A 109 9.40 31.60 -5.94
C LEU A 109 10.44 32.57 -6.50
N ARG A 110 11.52 32.85 -5.76
CA ARG A 110 12.61 33.71 -6.22
C ARG A 110 13.19 33.17 -7.53
N ARG A 111 13.49 34.10 -8.44
CA ARG A 111 14.01 33.82 -9.78
C ARG A 111 15.25 32.94 -9.68
N LYS A 112 15.11 31.71 -10.17
CA LYS A 112 16.23 30.78 -10.34
C LYS A 112 17.21 31.35 -11.35
N SER A 113 18.50 31.08 -11.18
CA SER A 113 19.51 31.53 -12.14
C SER A 113 19.20 30.97 -13.53
N LYS A 114 19.56 31.71 -14.59
CA LYS A 114 19.39 31.27 -15.99
C LYS A 114 19.99 29.87 -16.20
N THR A 115 21.09 29.58 -15.50
CA THR A 115 21.77 28.30 -15.50
C THR A 115 20.91 27.16 -14.94
N VAL A 116 20.22 27.38 -13.82
CA VAL A 116 19.34 26.38 -13.20
C VAL A 116 18.10 26.11 -14.06
N VAL A 117 17.53 27.14 -14.69
CA VAL A 117 16.40 26.98 -15.63
C VAL A 117 16.82 26.16 -16.85
N ARG A 118 17.95 26.52 -17.49
CA ARG A 118 18.52 25.74 -18.60
C ARG A 118 18.71 24.27 -18.23
N TRP A 119 19.19 23.99 -17.02
CA TRP A 119 19.38 22.62 -16.55
C TRP A 119 18.09 21.88 -16.27
N MET A 120 17.03 22.54 -15.79
CA MET A 120 15.72 21.90 -15.64
C MET A 120 15.13 21.50 -17.00
N GLU A 121 15.35 22.32 -18.03
CA GLU A 121 14.87 22.10 -19.40
C GLU A 121 15.74 21.12 -20.22
N THR A 122 16.98 20.86 -19.79
CA THR A 122 17.87 19.92 -20.50
C THR A 122 17.39 18.48 -20.30
N GLU A 123 17.05 17.78 -21.38
CA GLU A 123 16.59 16.39 -21.34
C GLU A 123 17.74 15.39 -21.11
N ASP A 124 18.92 15.64 -21.67
CA ASP A 124 20.09 14.77 -21.52
C ASP A 124 20.75 14.91 -20.14
N ILE A 125 20.52 13.90 -19.29
CA ILE A 125 21.03 13.85 -17.91
C ILE A 125 22.53 13.53 -17.88
N SER A 126 23.05 12.75 -18.84
CA SER A 126 24.48 12.42 -18.93
C SER A 126 25.32 13.67 -19.20
N LEU A 127 24.84 14.51 -20.11
CA LEU A 127 25.46 15.80 -20.43
C LEU A 127 25.39 16.79 -19.26
N LEU A 128 24.35 16.72 -18.42
CA LEU A 128 24.29 17.48 -17.17
C LEU A 128 25.31 16.97 -16.14
N GLU A 129 25.50 15.66 -16.02
CA GLU A 129 26.48 15.06 -15.11
C GLU A 129 27.93 15.30 -15.55
N GLU A 130 28.21 15.32 -16.84
CA GLU A 130 29.51 15.67 -17.40
C GLU A 130 29.83 17.15 -17.14
N LYS A 131 28.85 18.04 -17.40
CA LYS A 131 28.96 19.47 -17.04
C LYS A 131 29.09 19.68 -15.53
N ALA A 132 28.50 18.81 -14.71
CA ALA A 132 28.67 18.86 -13.26
C ALA A 132 30.10 18.55 -12.84
N ARG A 133 30.72 17.56 -13.49
CA ARG A 133 32.10 17.14 -13.23
C ARG A 133 33.13 18.13 -13.77
N SER A 134 32.84 18.82 -14.87
CA SER A 134 33.77 19.76 -15.50
C SER A 134 33.78 21.16 -14.86
N LEU A 135 32.85 21.46 -13.94
CA LEU A 135 32.75 22.76 -13.26
C LEU A 135 33.35 22.66 -11.84
N SER A 136 34.68 22.75 -11.74
CA SER A 136 35.44 22.82 -10.48
C SER A 136 35.32 24.17 -9.73
N ASP A 137 34.41 25.04 -10.16
CA ASP A 137 34.33 26.45 -9.76
C ASP A 137 33.21 26.65 -8.70
N PRO A 138 33.51 27.09 -7.45
CA PRO A 138 32.56 27.14 -6.35
C PRO A 138 31.32 28.03 -6.60
N GLU A 139 31.40 29.01 -7.52
CA GLU A 139 30.29 29.91 -7.83
C GLU A 139 29.36 29.42 -8.97
N LYS A 140 29.72 28.33 -9.66
CA LYS A 140 28.96 27.75 -10.79
C LYS A 140 28.54 26.30 -10.57
N LYS A 141 28.55 25.82 -9.33
CA LYS A 141 28.19 24.43 -9.00
C LYS A 141 26.76 24.12 -9.42
N ILE A 142 26.60 23.02 -10.14
CA ILE A 142 25.29 22.46 -10.48
C ILE A 142 24.53 22.21 -9.20
N ASN A 143 23.26 22.67 -9.13
CA ASN A 143 22.40 22.34 -8.01
C ASN A 143 22.09 20.84 -8.09
N PRO A 144 22.68 19.97 -7.24
CA PRO A 144 22.55 18.53 -7.41
C PRO A 144 21.10 18.06 -7.17
N GLY A 145 20.24 18.91 -6.59
CA GLY A 145 18.81 18.68 -6.46
C GLY A 145 18.05 18.70 -7.79
N VAL A 146 18.59 19.26 -8.87
CA VAL A 146 18.03 19.11 -10.22
C VAL A 146 18.32 17.70 -10.75
N LEU A 147 19.55 17.20 -10.56
CA LEU A 147 19.95 15.86 -10.98
C LEU A 147 19.19 14.77 -10.23
N VAL A 148 19.06 14.88 -8.89
CA VAL A 148 18.26 13.94 -8.07
C VAL A 148 16.82 13.86 -8.57
N ARG A 149 16.19 15.00 -8.90
CA ARG A 149 14.81 15.03 -9.39
C ARG A 149 14.67 14.41 -10.77
N LYS A 150 15.59 14.71 -11.70
CA LYS A 150 15.57 14.13 -13.05
C LYS A 150 15.79 12.62 -13.03
N ARG A 151 16.78 12.15 -12.27
CA ARG A 151 17.06 10.71 -12.10
C ARG A 151 15.89 9.96 -11.44
N ALA A 152 15.17 10.60 -10.51
CA ALA A 152 13.97 10.01 -9.89
C ALA A 152 12.79 9.83 -10.85
N THR A 153 12.77 10.54 -11.98
CA THR A 153 11.74 10.41 -13.03
C THR A 153 12.15 9.50 -14.19
N GLU A 154 13.40 8.99 -14.23
CA GLU A 154 13.83 8.03 -15.24
C GLU A 154 13.14 6.67 -15.06
N THR A 155 13.00 5.92 -16.16
CA THR A 155 12.50 4.54 -16.14
C THR A 155 13.40 3.69 -17.06
N PRO A 156 14.17 2.72 -16.54
CA PRO A 156 14.34 2.38 -15.13
C PRO A 156 15.11 3.46 -14.35
N ARG A 157 14.86 3.57 -13.04
CA ARG A 157 15.53 4.55 -12.18
C ARG A 157 16.98 4.15 -11.90
N ASN A 158 17.91 5.09 -12.04
CA ASN A 158 19.30 4.88 -11.63
C ASN A 158 19.49 5.21 -10.13
N LEU A 159 19.19 4.24 -9.26
CA LEU A 159 19.23 4.40 -7.80
C LEU A 159 20.61 4.84 -7.27
N LEU A 160 21.69 4.30 -7.84
CA LEU A 160 23.06 4.66 -7.45
C LEU A 160 23.38 6.13 -7.77
N ALA A 161 22.98 6.61 -8.95
CA ALA A 161 23.14 8.02 -9.32
C ALA A 161 22.30 8.94 -8.42
N ILE A 162 21.08 8.53 -8.07
CA ILE A 162 20.22 9.27 -7.13
C ILE A 162 20.93 9.45 -5.77
N ALA A 163 21.46 8.36 -5.19
CA ALA A 163 22.16 8.40 -3.90
C ALA A 163 23.41 9.29 -3.95
N LYS A 164 24.26 9.14 -4.98
CA LYS A 164 25.49 9.95 -5.14
C LYS A 164 25.18 11.44 -5.30
N ASN A 165 24.21 11.79 -6.14
CA ASN A 165 23.80 13.18 -6.36
C ASN A 165 23.17 13.78 -5.08
N ALA A 166 22.43 12.98 -4.31
CA ALA A 166 21.88 13.40 -3.03
C ALA A 166 22.97 13.67 -1.98
N GLN A 167 23.98 12.81 -1.88
CA GLN A 167 25.13 13.02 -0.99
C GLN A 167 25.87 14.32 -1.32
N GLN A 168 26.16 14.56 -2.61
CA GLN A 168 26.79 15.81 -3.05
C GLN A 168 25.94 17.04 -2.66
N MET A 169 24.62 16.95 -2.82
CA MET A 169 23.72 18.02 -2.42
C MET A 169 23.79 18.31 -0.92
N LEU A 170 23.71 17.25 -0.09
CA LEU A 170 23.68 17.36 1.36
C LEU A 170 25.01 17.88 1.92
N ASN A 171 26.13 17.57 1.25
CA ASN A 171 27.45 18.12 1.58
C ASN A 171 27.58 19.62 1.22
N LEU A 172 26.91 20.07 0.16
CA LEU A 172 26.92 21.48 -0.27
C LEU A 172 25.93 22.34 0.53
N SER A 173 24.84 21.76 1.02
CA SER A 173 23.79 22.46 1.75
C SER A 173 24.12 22.63 3.24
N GLN A 174 25.14 23.42 3.56
CA GLN A 174 25.20 24.11 4.86
C GLN A 174 24.33 25.38 4.86
N SER A 175 23.90 25.86 3.68
CA SER A 175 22.99 26.99 3.53
C SER A 175 21.58 26.55 3.06
N SER A 176 20.58 27.22 3.61
CA SER A 176 19.22 26.76 3.83
C SER A 176 18.21 27.15 2.74
N GLU A 177 18.14 26.43 1.60
CA GLU A 177 17.13 26.76 0.56
C GLU A 177 16.40 25.59 -0.11
N ILE A 178 16.65 24.32 0.25
CA ILE A 178 15.90 23.19 -0.34
C ILE A 178 14.77 22.77 0.62
N PRO A 179 13.50 22.65 0.16
CA PRO A 179 12.43 22.06 0.96
C PRO A 179 12.78 20.61 1.31
N ARG A 180 13.32 20.39 2.51
CA ARG A 180 13.81 19.09 3.00
C ARG A 180 12.76 17.98 2.88
N THR A 181 11.49 18.33 2.99
CA THR A 181 10.35 17.41 2.91
C THR A 181 10.19 16.74 1.54
N ARG A 182 10.43 17.45 0.45
CA ARG A 182 10.27 16.88 -0.90
C ARG A 182 11.43 15.97 -1.28
N LEU A 183 12.65 16.40 -0.97
CA LEU A 183 13.83 15.57 -1.14
C LEU A 183 13.69 14.28 -0.34
N PHE A 184 13.28 14.40 0.92
CA PHE A 184 13.05 13.25 1.78
C PHE A 184 12.13 12.23 1.12
N ARG A 185 10.99 12.64 0.55
CA ARG A 185 10.08 11.73 -0.16
C ARG A 185 10.75 10.98 -1.32
N ILE A 186 11.53 11.67 -2.14
CA ILE A 186 12.25 11.05 -3.26
C ILE A 186 13.27 10.03 -2.75
N LEU A 187 14.05 10.41 -1.74
CA LEU A 187 15.09 9.54 -1.18
C LEU A 187 14.50 8.34 -0.43
N SER A 188 13.39 8.52 0.31
CA SER A 188 12.67 7.41 0.96
C SER A 188 12.11 6.44 -0.07
N ALA A 189 11.46 6.93 -1.12
CA ALA A 189 10.93 6.07 -2.18
C ALA A 189 12.04 5.31 -2.94
N SER A 190 13.18 5.97 -3.19
CA SER A 190 14.32 5.35 -3.86
C SER A 190 15.03 4.33 -2.95
N PHE A 191 15.10 4.61 -1.64
CA PHE A 191 15.66 3.67 -0.67
C PHE A 191 14.77 2.43 -0.51
N GLU A 192 13.45 2.61 -0.46
CA GLU A 192 12.48 1.51 -0.45
C GLU A 192 12.64 0.59 -1.66
N GLU A 193 12.84 1.19 -2.85
CA GLU A 193 13.09 0.46 -4.08
C GLU A 193 14.42 -0.31 -4.02
N ALA A 194 15.49 0.32 -3.52
CA ALA A 194 16.78 -0.34 -3.31
C ALA A 194 16.71 -1.50 -2.31
N LEU A 195 15.86 -1.39 -1.28
CA LEU A 195 15.68 -2.42 -0.25
C LEU A 195 14.89 -3.64 -0.73
N LYS A 196 14.19 -3.55 -1.87
CA LYS A 196 13.54 -4.72 -2.49
C LYS A 196 14.54 -5.75 -2.97
N ASP A 197 15.71 -5.31 -3.43
CA ASP A 197 16.83 -6.20 -3.70
C ASP A 197 17.63 -6.40 -2.40
N LEU A 198 17.28 -7.46 -1.67
CA LEU A 198 17.89 -7.80 -0.39
C LEU A 198 19.38 -8.18 -0.48
N ARG A 199 19.91 -8.38 -1.69
CA ARG A 199 21.32 -8.72 -1.92
C ARG A 199 22.13 -7.52 -2.44
N SER A 200 21.46 -6.46 -2.90
CA SER A 200 22.12 -5.23 -3.37
C SER A 200 22.82 -4.45 -2.25
N ASP A 201 23.95 -3.85 -2.59
CA ASP A 201 24.70 -2.91 -1.75
C ASP A 201 24.31 -1.44 -1.97
N ILE A 202 23.44 -1.15 -2.94
CA ILE A 202 22.96 0.21 -3.23
C ILE A 202 22.25 0.83 -2.01
N SER A 203 21.61 0.00 -1.19
CA SER A 203 20.98 0.40 0.06
C SER A 203 21.97 1.05 1.05
N ASP A 204 23.25 0.67 1.01
CA ASP A 204 24.31 1.26 1.84
C ASP A 204 24.51 2.74 1.50
N GLU A 205 24.40 3.11 0.22
CA GLU A 205 24.58 4.48 -0.25
C GLU A 205 23.46 5.41 0.24
N PHE A 206 22.23 4.90 0.34
CA PHE A 206 21.12 5.63 0.93
C PHE A 206 21.27 5.74 2.45
N TRP A 207 21.67 4.66 3.14
CA TRP A 207 21.83 4.67 4.59
C TRP A 207 22.89 5.67 5.10
N LYS A 208 23.93 5.94 4.31
CA LYS A 208 24.98 6.93 4.62
C LYS A 208 24.48 8.38 4.56
N LEU A 209 23.37 8.65 3.88
CA LEU A 209 22.82 9.99 3.78
C LEU A 209 22.38 10.48 5.18
N PRO A 210 22.58 11.77 5.53
CA PRO A 210 22.14 12.36 6.80
C PRO A 210 20.61 12.57 6.84
N VAL A 211 19.85 11.53 6.50
CA VAL A 211 18.39 11.47 6.44
C VAL A 211 17.92 10.52 7.53
N ASN A 212 16.83 10.87 8.23
CA ASN A 212 16.30 10.02 9.27
C ASN A 212 15.50 8.86 8.68
N TYR A 213 16.17 7.72 8.45
CA TYR A 213 15.55 6.46 8.04
C TYR A 213 15.20 5.54 9.21
N ALA A 214 15.33 6.02 10.45
CA ALA A 214 14.94 5.23 11.61
C ALA A 214 13.42 4.91 11.52
N GLY A 215 13.05 3.66 11.79
CA GLY A 215 11.70 3.12 11.60
C GLY A 215 11.68 1.92 10.65
N ALA A 216 10.63 1.79 9.84
CA ALA A 216 10.43 0.64 8.94
C ALA A 216 11.61 0.44 7.96
N TYR A 217 12.15 1.53 7.38
CA TYR A 217 13.30 1.46 6.48
C TYR A 217 14.57 0.94 7.18
N GLY A 218 14.81 1.33 8.43
CA GLY A 218 15.93 0.82 9.23
C GLY A 218 15.82 -0.68 9.52
N PHE A 219 14.62 -1.19 9.81
CA PHE A 219 14.39 -2.64 9.98
C PHE A 219 14.62 -3.41 8.68
N LEU A 220 14.10 -2.92 7.55
CA LEU A 220 14.31 -3.51 6.23
C LEU A 220 15.79 -3.51 5.83
N TYR A 221 16.51 -2.43 6.13
CA TYR A 221 17.95 -2.35 5.87
C TYR A 221 18.76 -3.31 6.74
N ALA A 222 18.42 -3.45 8.02
CA ALA A 222 19.05 -4.45 8.89
C ALA A 222 18.79 -5.88 8.38
N LEU A 223 17.61 -6.17 7.83
CA LEU A 223 17.32 -7.44 7.19
C LEU A 223 18.15 -7.64 5.91
N ASN A 224 18.26 -6.64 5.03
CA ASN A 224 19.14 -6.66 3.85
C ASN A 224 20.60 -6.96 4.26
N LEU A 225 21.09 -6.34 5.33
CA LEU A 225 22.44 -6.62 5.84
C LEU A 225 22.60 -8.07 6.33
N CYS A 226 21.58 -8.65 7.00
CA CYS A 226 21.59 -10.07 7.36
C CYS A 226 21.65 -10.97 6.13
N CYS A 227 20.87 -10.65 5.08
CA CYS A 227 20.88 -11.40 3.80
C CYS A 227 22.23 -11.35 3.07
N ARG A 228 23.05 -10.33 3.37
CA ARG A 228 24.40 -10.14 2.83
C ARG A 228 25.50 -10.64 3.79
N GLY A 229 25.13 -11.31 4.88
CA GLY A 229 26.08 -11.83 5.87
C GLY A 229 26.73 -10.77 6.77
N LYS A 230 26.22 -9.52 6.79
CA LYS A 230 26.74 -8.40 7.58
C LYS A 230 25.99 -8.22 8.91
N ALA A 231 25.95 -9.28 9.73
CA ALA A 231 25.15 -9.31 10.96
C ALA A 231 25.54 -8.24 12.00
N GLU A 232 26.85 -7.98 12.17
CA GLU A 232 27.32 -6.95 13.10
C GLU A 232 26.87 -5.54 12.68
N SER A 233 26.96 -5.23 11.38
CA SER A 233 26.43 -3.98 10.84
C SER A 233 24.92 -3.87 11.00
N ALA A 234 24.19 -4.99 10.84
CA ALA A 234 22.75 -5.04 11.09
C ALA A 234 22.43 -4.72 12.56
N LYS A 235 23.22 -5.24 13.51
CA LYS A 235 23.08 -4.95 14.94
C LYS A 235 23.27 -3.47 15.24
N GLU A 236 24.30 -2.83 14.68
CA GLU A 236 24.53 -1.38 14.83
C GLU A 236 23.34 -0.54 14.30
N VAL A 237 22.77 -0.95 13.16
CA VAL A 237 21.57 -0.31 12.59
C VAL A 237 20.39 -0.45 13.56
N LEU A 238 20.16 -1.65 14.10
CA LEU A 238 19.06 -1.90 15.04
C LEU A 238 19.19 -1.10 16.34
N GLU A 239 20.40 -0.96 16.89
CA GLU A 239 20.64 -0.10 18.05
C GLU A 239 20.34 1.38 17.73
N LYS A 240 20.71 1.87 16.54
CA LYS A 240 20.35 3.22 16.08
C LYS A 240 18.84 3.40 15.92
N VAL A 241 18.12 2.38 15.45
CA VAL A 241 16.65 2.41 15.32
C VAL A 241 15.99 2.42 16.70
N LYS A 242 16.49 1.60 17.65
CA LYS A 242 15.98 1.50 19.02
C LYS A 242 16.01 2.81 19.78
N LEU A 243 17.00 3.67 19.52
CA LEU A 243 17.09 5.00 20.13
C LEU A 243 15.94 5.93 19.72
N LYS A 244 15.25 5.67 18.60
CA LYS A 244 14.26 6.58 18.01
C LYS A 244 12.86 5.99 17.85
N HIS A 245 12.71 4.67 17.85
CA HIS A 245 11.44 4.00 17.57
C HIS A 245 11.19 2.83 18.53
N ASP A 246 9.92 2.61 18.84
CA ASP A 246 9.47 1.49 19.68
C ASP A 246 9.22 0.20 18.85
N LYS A 247 9.07 -0.92 19.55
CA LYS A 247 8.87 -2.29 19.05
C LYS A 247 7.62 -2.45 18.16
N SER A 248 6.72 -1.47 18.12
CA SER A 248 5.47 -1.52 17.35
C SER A 248 5.67 -1.51 15.83
N LEU A 249 6.85 -1.12 15.35
CA LEU A 249 7.19 -1.04 13.92
C LEU A 249 7.87 -2.29 13.36
N ILE A 250 7.98 -3.37 14.14
CA ILE A 250 8.61 -4.62 13.68
C ILE A 250 7.81 -5.15 12.47
N CYS A 251 8.45 -5.06 11.32
CA CYS A 251 7.86 -5.15 10.00
C CYS A 251 7.15 -6.50 9.71
N ASP A 252 5.95 -6.41 9.13
CA ASP A 252 5.35 -7.47 8.30
C ASP A 252 6.02 -7.56 6.89
N ALA A 253 7.04 -6.72 6.62
CA ALA A 253 7.61 -6.45 5.29
C ALA A 253 8.76 -7.37 4.85
N ALA A 254 8.93 -8.54 5.47
CA ALA A 254 9.97 -9.51 5.11
C ALA A 254 9.35 -10.76 4.49
N VAL A 255 8.95 -10.64 3.22
CA VAL A 255 8.33 -11.71 2.44
C VAL A 255 9.27 -11.96 1.27
N GLU A 256 9.84 -13.17 1.17
CA GLU A 256 10.91 -13.61 0.23
C GLU A 256 12.36 -13.55 0.78
N VAL A 257 12.56 -13.98 2.04
CA VAL A 257 13.92 -14.19 2.59
C VAL A 257 14.12 -15.65 2.95
N GLU A 258 15.30 -16.19 2.64
CA GLU A 258 15.73 -17.51 3.10
C GLU A 258 15.65 -17.61 4.63
N GLU A 259 15.25 -18.78 5.13
CA GLU A 259 14.94 -19.00 6.55
C GLU A 259 16.12 -18.66 7.47
N ASP A 260 17.35 -18.94 7.05
CA ASP A 260 18.55 -18.73 7.89
C ASP A 260 18.87 -17.25 8.09
N HIS A 261 18.77 -16.44 7.03
CA HIS A 261 18.95 -14.99 7.13
C HIS A 261 17.84 -14.36 7.99
N LEU A 262 16.60 -14.85 7.88
CA LEU A 262 15.52 -14.38 8.74
C LEU A 262 15.70 -14.82 10.19
N LYS A 263 16.14 -16.05 10.46
CA LYS A 263 16.46 -16.51 11.82
C LYS A 263 17.52 -15.60 12.45
N GLN A 264 18.57 -15.28 11.71
CA GLN A 264 19.60 -14.35 12.16
C GLN A 264 19.00 -12.98 12.50
N PHE A 265 18.17 -12.43 11.62
CA PHE A 265 17.49 -11.15 11.86
C PHE A 265 16.56 -11.19 13.09
N VAL A 266 15.76 -12.25 13.26
CA VAL A 266 14.85 -12.44 14.42
C VAL A 266 15.64 -12.60 15.72
N ASN A 267 16.82 -13.22 15.68
CA ASN A 267 17.73 -13.31 16.82
C ASN A 267 18.30 -11.93 17.19
N LEU A 268 18.71 -11.12 16.20
CA LEU A 268 19.15 -9.75 16.46
C LEU A 268 18.02 -8.87 17.03
N LEU A 269 16.80 -8.97 16.49
CA LEU A 269 15.63 -8.29 17.05
C LEU A 269 15.35 -8.74 18.49
N THR A 270 15.55 -10.02 18.78
CA THR A 270 15.44 -10.59 20.12
C THR A 270 16.44 -9.98 21.08
N GLU A 271 17.71 -9.88 20.69
CA GLU A 271 18.78 -9.32 21.51
C GLU A 271 18.57 -7.82 21.74
N THR A 272 18.30 -7.05 20.68
CA THR A 272 18.21 -5.59 20.75
C THR A 272 16.87 -5.11 21.33
N PHE A 273 15.74 -5.71 20.91
CA PHE A 273 14.40 -5.25 21.28
C PHE A 273 13.68 -6.16 22.28
N ALA A 274 14.24 -7.30 22.69
CA ALA A 274 13.57 -8.26 23.58
C ALA A 274 12.14 -8.61 23.11
N ILE A 275 11.99 -8.97 21.83
CA ILE A 275 10.68 -9.24 21.22
C ILE A 275 10.03 -10.49 21.84
N PRO A 276 8.70 -10.50 22.08
CA PRO A 276 8.01 -11.66 22.64
C PRO A 276 8.15 -12.92 21.78
N ILE A 277 8.16 -14.09 22.43
CA ILE A 277 8.24 -15.40 21.74
C ILE A 277 7.09 -15.56 20.71
N THR A 278 5.91 -15.04 21.01
CA THR A 278 4.75 -15.06 20.10
C THR A 278 5.03 -14.31 18.79
N GLN A 279 5.68 -13.14 18.86
CA GLN A 279 6.06 -12.37 17.68
C GLN A 279 7.19 -13.06 16.89
N ARG A 280 8.19 -13.64 17.57
CA ARG A 280 9.24 -14.44 16.91
C ARG A 280 8.65 -15.58 16.09
N LYS A 281 7.74 -16.35 16.70
CA LYS A 281 7.05 -17.45 16.04
C LYS A 281 6.23 -16.96 14.84
N ARG A 282 5.54 -15.82 14.97
CA ARG A 282 4.78 -15.21 13.85
C ARG A 282 5.69 -14.82 12.68
N LEU A 283 6.82 -14.15 12.94
CA LEU A 283 7.75 -13.73 11.87
C LEU A 283 8.34 -14.94 11.13
N LEU A 284 8.82 -15.95 11.86
CA LEU A 284 9.33 -17.18 11.26
C LEU A 284 8.24 -17.94 10.50
N GLN A 285 6.99 -17.91 10.99
CA GLN A 285 5.85 -18.51 10.31
C GLN A 285 5.55 -17.81 8.97
N LEU A 286 5.62 -16.48 8.94
CA LEU A 286 5.38 -15.71 7.71
C LEU A 286 6.37 -16.10 6.63
N ALA A 287 7.67 -16.18 6.92
CA ALA A 287 8.65 -16.60 5.93
C ALA A 287 8.39 -18.00 5.39
N LYS A 288 8.03 -18.96 6.24
CA LYS A 288 7.69 -20.31 5.78
C LYS A 288 6.48 -20.33 4.87
N ASN A 289 5.45 -19.54 5.18
CA ASN A 289 4.29 -19.37 4.30
C ASN A 289 4.72 -18.76 2.94
N ASN A 290 5.66 -17.81 2.95
CA ASN A 290 6.15 -17.15 1.74
C ASN A 290 7.01 -18.07 0.88
N SER A 291 7.91 -18.85 1.49
CA SER A 291 8.67 -19.89 0.79
C SER A 291 7.75 -20.93 0.17
N LEU A 292 6.71 -21.36 0.89
CA LEU A 292 5.70 -22.25 0.34
C LEU A 292 4.99 -21.62 -0.88
N LYS A 293 4.56 -20.37 -0.75
CA LYS A 293 3.93 -19.63 -1.85
C LYS A 293 4.85 -19.52 -3.06
N GLN A 294 6.11 -19.15 -2.86
CA GLN A 294 7.10 -19.06 -3.94
C GLN A 294 7.30 -20.42 -4.65
N LEU A 295 7.44 -21.52 -3.91
CA LEU A 295 7.58 -22.85 -4.50
C LEU A 295 6.34 -23.26 -5.30
N ILE A 296 5.15 -22.87 -4.86
CA ILE A 296 3.89 -23.08 -5.60
C ILE A 296 3.86 -22.22 -6.87
N ASP A 297 4.17 -20.92 -6.77
CA ASP A 297 4.18 -19.97 -7.87
C ASP A 297 5.21 -20.39 -8.95
N GLU A 298 6.36 -20.95 -8.54
CA GLU A 298 7.39 -21.52 -9.42
C GLU A 298 7.04 -22.93 -9.94
N LYS A 299 5.85 -23.47 -9.60
CA LYS A 299 5.37 -24.82 -9.96
C LYS A 299 6.25 -25.97 -9.47
N LYS A 300 7.08 -25.75 -8.44
CA LYS A 300 7.94 -26.74 -7.79
C LYS A 300 7.18 -27.53 -6.72
N LEU A 301 6.10 -28.21 -7.12
CA LEU A 301 5.14 -28.82 -6.20
C LEU A 301 5.73 -29.92 -5.29
N LYS A 302 6.73 -30.66 -5.76
CA LYS A 302 7.41 -31.68 -4.92
C LYS A 302 8.22 -31.03 -3.80
N GLU A 303 8.91 -29.94 -4.10
CA GLU A 303 9.68 -29.18 -3.10
C GLU A 303 8.75 -28.49 -2.11
N ALA A 304 7.65 -27.90 -2.61
CA ALA A 304 6.58 -27.36 -1.77
C ALA A 304 6.01 -28.42 -0.81
N PHE A 305 5.74 -29.63 -1.31
CA PHE A 305 5.26 -30.73 -0.49
C PHE A 305 6.30 -31.18 0.55
N ASN A 306 7.59 -31.24 0.20
CA ASN A 306 8.64 -31.59 1.14
C ASN A 306 8.74 -30.58 2.29
N LEU A 307 8.60 -29.28 1.99
CA LEU A 307 8.51 -28.21 3.00
C LEU A 307 7.27 -28.37 3.89
N VAL A 308 6.11 -28.64 3.28
CA VAL A 308 4.87 -28.90 4.01
C VAL A 308 5.03 -30.08 4.98
N ARG A 309 5.64 -31.17 4.51
CA ARG A 309 5.88 -32.38 5.30
C ARG A 309 6.83 -32.12 6.46
N SER A 310 8.01 -31.56 6.20
CA SER A 310 9.04 -31.33 7.22
C SER A 310 8.52 -30.42 8.33
N GLU A 311 7.84 -29.33 7.98
CA GLU A 311 7.26 -28.41 8.95
C GLU A 311 6.11 -29.02 9.74
N SER A 312 5.26 -29.80 9.09
CA SER A 312 4.13 -30.43 9.76
C SER A 312 4.60 -31.50 10.76
N GLU A 313 5.62 -32.28 10.39
CA GLU A 313 6.25 -33.28 11.26
C GLU A 313 6.99 -32.62 12.45
N ALA A 314 7.73 -31.53 12.21
CA ALA A 314 8.43 -30.80 13.26
C ALA A 314 7.48 -30.22 14.33
N ARG A 315 6.29 -29.80 13.92
CA ARG A 315 5.29 -29.18 14.81
C ARG A 315 4.26 -30.15 15.37
N LYS A 316 4.22 -31.37 14.84
CA LYS A 316 3.14 -32.35 15.10
C LYS A 316 1.75 -31.77 14.80
N GLN A 317 1.66 -30.88 13.80
CA GLN A 317 0.43 -30.20 13.39
C GLN A 317 0.54 -29.86 11.91
N MET A 318 -0.55 -29.95 11.14
CA MET A 318 -0.53 -29.59 9.73
C MET A 318 -0.13 -28.12 9.49
N PHE A 319 0.78 -27.93 8.54
CA PHE A 319 1.22 -26.64 8.00
C PHE A 319 0.96 -26.61 6.50
N GLY A 320 0.49 -25.47 5.98
CA GLY A 320 0.39 -25.24 4.53
C GLY A 320 -0.60 -26.13 3.77
N GLN A 321 -1.50 -26.83 4.46
CA GLN A 321 -2.35 -27.85 3.84
C GLN A 321 -3.29 -27.28 2.76
N TYR A 322 -3.93 -26.12 2.98
CA TYR A 322 -4.85 -25.56 1.99
C TYR A 322 -4.15 -25.05 0.73
N PRO A 323 -3.08 -24.21 0.81
CA PRO A 323 -2.31 -23.83 -0.38
C PRO A 323 -1.78 -25.03 -1.15
N MET A 324 -1.32 -26.07 -0.45
CA MET A 324 -0.81 -27.28 -1.10
C MET A 324 -1.92 -28.08 -1.80
N ILE A 325 -3.09 -28.25 -1.18
CA ILE A 325 -4.23 -28.95 -1.81
C ILE A 325 -4.65 -28.17 -3.06
N HIS A 326 -4.79 -26.85 -2.98
CA HIS A 326 -5.13 -25.98 -4.13
C HIS A 326 -4.14 -26.11 -5.27
N ALA A 327 -2.84 -26.01 -4.98
CA ALA A 327 -1.81 -26.18 -5.99
C ALA A 327 -1.87 -27.56 -6.67
N CYS A 328 -2.22 -28.61 -5.92
CA CYS A 328 -2.45 -29.93 -6.50
C CYS A 328 -3.73 -30.01 -7.35
N ILE A 329 -4.81 -29.30 -6.98
CA ILE A 329 -6.05 -29.20 -7.78
C ILE A 329 -5.75 -28.54 -9.11
N GLU A 330 -5.12 -27.36 -9.08
CA GLU A 330 -4.78 -26.57 -10.26
C GLU A 330 -3.84 -27.32 -11.22
N ALA A 331 -2.91 -28.10 -10.68
CA ALA A 331 -1.99 -28.91 -11.47
C ALA A 331 -2.53 -30.31 -11.82
N GLU A 332 -3.77 -30.63 -11.45
CA GLU A 332 -4.41 -31.95 -11.60
C GLU A 332 -3.55 -33.12 -11.08
N ASN A 333 -2.71 -32.87 -10.07
CA ASN A 333 -1.71 -33.82 -9.60
C ASN A 333 -2.27 -34.77 -8.54
N GLN A 334 -2.95 -35.83 -9.00
CA GLN A 334 -3.59 -36.82 -8.14
C GLN A 334 -2.63 -37.56 -7.19
N VAL A 335 -1.36 -37.74 -7.61
CA VAL A 335 -0.34 -38.41 -6.79
C VAL A 335 -0.01 -37.56 -5.57
N LEU A 336 0.32 -36.28 -5.77
CA LEU A 336 0.60 -35.37 -4.65
C LEU A 336 -0.65 -35.10 -3.81
N MET A 337 -1.84 -35.04 -4.39
CA MET A 337 -3.09 -34.98 -3.61
C MET A 337 -3.18 -36.14 -2.61
N LYS A 338 -2.92 -37.36 -3.06
CA LYS A 338 -2.93 -38.55 -2.20
C LYS A 338 -1.87 -38.46 -1.10
N ASP A 339 -0.68 -37.95 -1.42
CA ASP A 339 0.39 -37.76 -0.44
C ASP A 339 0.02 -36.71 0.62
N VAL A 340 -0.57 -35.59 0.22
CA VAL A 340 -1.11 -34.56 1.13
C VAL A 340 -2.22 -35.13 2.00
N PHE A 341 -3.15 -35.90 1.42
CA PHE A 341 -4.21 -36.56 2.16
C PHE A 341 -3.63 -37.49 3.24
N ASN A 342 -2.69 -38.36 2.87
CA ASN A 342 -2.04 -39.29 3.78
C ASN A 342 -1.26 -38.57 4.90
N LEU A 343 -0.62 -37.44 4.60
CA LEU A 343 0.04 -36.62 5.61
C LEU A 343 -0.95 -36.05 6.64
N ILE A 344 -2.11 -35.56 6.19
CA ILE A 344 -3.16 -35.09 7.11
C ILE A 344 -3.70 -36.25 7.95
N VAL A 345 -3.93 -37.43 7.35
CA VAL A 345 -4.37 -38.62 8.10
C VAL A 345 -3.35 -39.04 9.15
N LYS A 346 -2.04 -38.99 8.83
CA LYS A 346 -0.96 -39.33 9.76
C LYS A 346 -0.91 -38.40 10.97
N LEU A 347 -1.16 -37.10 10.78
CA LEU A 347 -1.04 -36.08 11.84
C LEU A 347 -2.35 -35.82 12.59
N HIS A 348 -3.48 -36.12 11.96
CA HIS A 348 -4.82 -35.96 12.50
C HIS A 348 -5.59 -37.25 12.31
N ASP A 349 -6.54 -37.27 11.38
CA ASP A 349 -7.42 -38.39 11.12
C ASP A 349 -8.02 -38.32 9.71
N ARG A 350 -8.64 -39.41 9.27
CA ARG A 350 -9.24 -39.52 7.93
C ARG A 350 -10.41 -38.56 7.70
N ASN A 351 -11.20 -38.29 8.73
CA ASN A 351 -12.34 -37.38 8.64
C ASN A 351 -11.86 -35.92 8.51
N THR A 352 -10.82 -35.52 9.25
CA THR A 352 -10.16 -34.21 9.10
C THR A 352 -9.57 -34.02 7.70
N ALA A 353 -8.89 -35.05 7.16
CA ALA A 353 -8.39 -35.01 5.79
C ALA A 353 -9.52 -34.83 4.77
N ALA A 354 -10.63 -35.57 4.93
CA ALA A 354 -11.79 -35.41 4.06
C ALA A 354 -12.39 -34.00 4.12
N ILE A 355 -12.58 -33.44 5.32
CA ILE A 355 -13.09 -32.07 5.51
C ILE A 355 -12.19 -31.03 4.82
N HIS A 356 -10.87 -31.11 5.00
CA HIS A 356 -9.95 -30.17 4.35
C HIS A 356 -10.03 -30.22 2.82
N PHE A 357 -10.14 -31.42 2.24
CA PHE A 357 -10.30 -31.59 0.80
C PHE A 357 -11.67 -31.11 0.29
N VAL A 358 -12.75 -31.33 1.04
CA VAL A 358 -14.08 -30.79 0.71
C VAL A 358 -14.01 -29.27 0.61
N LEU A 359 -13.42 -28.60 1.59
CA LEU A 359 -13.30 -27.14 1.59
C LEU A 359 -12.45 -26.64 0.42
N ALA A 360 -11.31 -27.28 0.15
CA ALA A 360 -10.49 -26.92 -1.00
C ALA A 360 -11.22 -27.10 -2.33
N PHE A 361 -12.01 -28.18 -2.49
CA PHE A 361 -12.84 -28.36 -3.67
C PHE A 361 -13.92 -27.28 -3.80
N LEU A 362 -14.59 -26.90 -2.71
CA LEU A 362 -15.57 -25.81 -2.71
C LEU A 362 -14.92 -24.46 -3.07
N GLU A 363 -13.75 -24.17 -2.48
CA GLU A 363 -12.97 -22.97 -2.75
C GLU A 363 -12.55 -22.86 -4.23
N ALA A 364 -12.25 -24.01 -4.87
CA ALA A 364 -11.92 -24.14 -6.28
C ALA A 364 -13.15 -24.26 -7.22
N GLY A 365 -14.38 -24.22 -6.70
CA GLY A 365 -15.61 -24.33 -7.50
C GLY A 365 -15.94 -25.75 -8.00
N LEU A 366 -15.30 -26.77 -7.44
CA LEU A 366 -15.50 -28.18 -7.79
C LEU A 366 -16.59 -28.84 -6.94
N ASP A 367 -17.80 -28.31 -6.99
CA ASP A 367 -18.91 -28.66 -6.09
C ASP A 367 -19.28 -30.14 -6.13
N SER A 368 -19.26 -30.75 -7.32
CA SER A 368 -19.55 -32.18 -7.50
C SER A 368 -18.51 -33.07 -6.81
N SER A 369 -17.24 -32.67 -6.83
CA SER A 369 -16.15 -33.38 -6.17
C SER A 369 -16.22 -33.20 -4.66
N ALA A 370 -16.52 -31.97 -4.20
CA ALA A 370 -16.74 -31.67 -2.79
C ALA A 370 -17.89 -32.52 -2.22
N LYS A 371 -19.05 -32.55 -2.89
CA LYS A 371 -20.21 -33.35 -2.49
C LYS A 371 -19.88 -34.83 -2.35
N ARG A 372 -19.27 -35.42 -3.39
CA ARG A 372 -18.88 -36.84 -3.39
C ARG A 372 -17.91 -37.18 -2.26
N MET A 373 -16.94 -36.30 -2.00
CA MET A 373 -15.97 -36.46 -0.92
C MET A 373 -16.66 -36.36 0.45
N PHE A 374 -17.58 -35.41 0.62
CA PHE A 374 -18.32 -35.18 1.85
C PHE A 374 -19.19 -36.39 2.21
N GLU A 375 -20.06 -36.82 1.29
CA GLU A 375 -20.98 -37.94 1.50
C GLU A 375 -20.24 -39.25 1.85
N LYS A 376 -19.16 -39.54 1.10
CA LYS A 376 -18.44 -40.82 1.19
C LYS A 376 -17.43 -40.90 2.33
N HIS A 377 -16.79 -39.79 2.70
CA HIS A 377 -15.60 -39.81 3.56
C HIS A 377 -15.68 -38.93 4.81
N VAL A 378 -16.58 -37.96 4.87
CA VAL A 378 -16.81 -37.18 6.10
C VAL A 378 -17.76 -37.98 6.98
N THR A 379 -17.32 -38.32 8.19
CA THR A 379 -18.17 -39.03 9.16
C THR A 379 -18.98 -38.05 9.99
N TYR A 380 -18.32 -37.03 10.55
CA TYR A 380 -18.96 -36.04 11.41
C TYR A 380 -18.13 -34.75 11.49
N LEU A 381 -18.81 -33.59 11.45
CA LEU A 381 -18.25 -32.26 11.58
C LEU A 381 -18.64 -31.69 12.95
N THR A 382 -17.70 -31.75 13.89
CA THR A 382 -17.91 -31.24 15.25
C THR A 382 -18.09 -29.72 15.27
N GLY A 383 -18.87 -29.19 16.22
CA GLY A 383 -19.02 -27.73 16.42
C GLY A 383 -17.69 -26.97 16.50
N LEU A 384 -16.66 -27.53 17.15
CA LEU A 384 -15.32 -26.93 17.18
C LEU A 384 -14.68 -26.82 15.79
N LYS A 385 -14.77 -27.88 14.96
CA LYS A 385 -14.25 -27.87 13.58
C LYS A 385 -15.07 -26.93 12.71
N LEU A 386 -16.40 -26.95 12.83
CA LEU A 386 -17.30 -26.05 12.12
C LEU A 386 -16.98 -24.58 12.45
N ASN A 387 -16.85 -24.22 13.72
CA ASN A 387 -16.52 -22.87 14.13
C ASN A 387 -15.14 -22.42 13.61
N TYR A 388 -14.15 -23.32 13.61
CA TYR A 388 -12.85 -23.03 13.00
C TYR A 388 -12.98 -22.71 11.50
N ILE A 389 -13.73 -23.52 10.74
CA ILE A 389 -13.97 -23.32 9.31
C ILE A 389 -14.69 -21.99 9.07
N VAL A 390 -15.75 -21.72 9.83
CA VAL A 390 -16.52 -20.46 9.75
C VAL A 390 -15.61 -19.25 9.98
N ILE A 391 -14.75 -19.28 11.00
CA ILE A 391 -13.80 -18.19 11.27
C ILE A 391 -12.78 -18.05 10.12
N ARG A 392 -12.28 -19.16 9.57
CA ARG A 392 -11.33 -19.15 8.45
C ARG A 392 -11.95 -18.53 7.20
N GLU A 393 -13.09 -19.04 6.73
CA GLU A 393 -13.72 -18.57 5.50
C GLU A 393 -14.25 -17.14 5.64
N ALA A 394 -14.69 -16.75 6.83
CA ALA A 394 -15.06 -15.37 7.10
C ALA A 394 -13.88 -14.40 6.97
N ARG A 395 -12.67 -14.80 7.38
CA ARG A 395 -11.45 -14.00 7.20
C ARG A 395 -11.00 -13.95 5.73
N LEU A 396 -11.25 -15.02 4.97
CA LEU A 396 -10.98 -15.07 3.54
C LEU A 396 -12.06 -14.35 2.70
N GLY A 397 -13.17 -13.92 3.33
CA GLY A 397 -14.26 -13.27 2.63
C GLY A 397 -15.02 -14.21 1.69
N ARG A 398 -15.12 -15.50 2.03
CA ARG A 398 -15.73 -16.56 1.22
C ARG A 398 -17.09 -17.06 1.78
N PRO A 399 -18.15 -16.22 1.78
CA PRO A 399 -19.48 -16.68 2.21
C PRO A 399 -20.06 -17.72 1.25
N ASP A 400 -19.63 -17.74 -0.02
CA ASP A 400 -19.99 -18.75 -1.02
C ASP A 400 -19.62 -20.16 -0.58
N VAL A 401 -18.39 -20.34 -0.06
CA VAL A 401 -17.91 -21.64 0.44
C VAL A 401 -18.71 -22.09 1.65
N LEU A 402 -19.01 -21.16 2.58
CA LEU A 402 -19.82 -21.44 3.76
C LEU A 402 -21.27 -21.79 3.41
N HIS A 403 -21.84 -21.16 2.39
CA HIS A 403 -23.19 -21.46 1.92
C HIS A 403 -23.23 -22.85 1.29
N LYS A 404 -22.29 -23.18 0.41
CA LYS A 404 -22.19 -24.53 -0.15
C LYS A 404 -21.94 -25.58 0.93
N LEU A 405 -21.15 -25.26 1.96
CA LEU A 405 -21.01 -26.15 3.11
C LEU A 405 -22.35 -26.35 3.84
N PHE A 406 -23.15 -25.30 4.00
CA PHE A 406 -24.50 -25.40 4.55
C PHE A 406 -25.41 -26.30 3.71
N GLU A 407 -25.35 -26.20 2.38
CA GLU A 407 -26.09 -27.07 1.45
C GLU A 407 -25.64 -28.55 1.51
N LEU A 408 -24.36 -28.80 1.81
CA LEU A 408 -23.79 -30.15 1.90
C LEU A 408 -24.09 -30.85 3.22
N VAL A 409 -24.32 -30.11 4.30
CA VAL A 409 -24.56 -30.71 5.61
C VAL A 409 -26.01 -31.19 5.70
N ASP A 410 -26.16 -32.49 5.92
CA ASP A 410 -27.47 -33.11 6.11
C ASP A 410 -28.09 -32.72 7.46
N ILE A 411 -29.42 -32.62 7.49
CA ILE A 411 -30.25 -32.10 8.59
C ILE A 411 -30.74 -33.22 9.47
N ASP A 412 -30.55 -34.46 9.06
CA ASP A 412 -30.74 -35.63 9.90
C ASP A 412 -29.72 -35.73 11.06
N ASP A 413 -28.95 -34.66 11.28
CA ASP A 413 -27.89 -34.50 12.26
C ASP A 413 -26.76 -35.54 12.14
N THR A 414 -26.70 -36.28 11.02
CA THR A 414 -25.69 -37.34 10.82
C THR A 414 -24.30 -36.79 10.57
N LYS A 415 -24.20 -35.65 9.87
CA LYS A 415 -22.91 -35.04 9.48
C LYS A 415 -22.54 -33.85 10.35
N ALA A 416 -23.49 -33.06 10.84
CA ALA A 416 -23.27 -32.05 11.87
C ALA A 416 -24.60 -31.79 12.58
N THR A 417 -24.56 -31.34 13.84
CA THR A 417 -25.81 -31.02 14.54
C THR A 417 -26.41 -29.70 14.04
N SER A 418 -27.73 -29.68 13.94
CA SER A 418 -28.54 -28.50 13.69
C SER A 418 -28.27 -27.38 14.70
N VAL A 419 -27.94 -27.73 15.95
CA VAL A 419 -27.52 -26.80 17.00
C VAL A 419 -26.18 -26.12 16.65
N ASP A 420 -25.16 -26.89 16.24
CA ASP A 420 -23.86 -26.34 15.86
C ASP A 420 -23.96 -25.44 14.62
N LEU A 421 -24.76 -25.85 13.64
CA LEU A 421 -25.04 -25.09 12.42
C LEU A 421 -25.74 -23.76 12.73
N GLN A 422 -26.69 -23.76 13.65
CA GLN A 422 -27.36 -22.53 14.14
C GLN A 422 -26.45 -21.65 14.98
N ALA A 423 -25.58 -22.23 15.81
CA ALA A 423 -24.72 -21.46 16.69
C ALA A 423 -23.58 -20.76 15.93
N HIS A 424 -23.06 -21.39 14.87
CA HIS A 424 -21.84 -20.96 14.21
C HIS A 424 -22.02 -20.53 12.76
N LEU A 425 -22.65 -21.35 11.92
CA LEU A 425 -22.65 -21.18 10.47
C LEU A 425 -23.70 -20.17 10.00
N ALA A 426 -24.97 -20.40 10.34
CA ALA A 426 -26.08 -19.59 9.85
C ALA A 426 -26.00 -18.10 10.27
N PRO A 427 -25.71 -17.73 11.53
CA PRO A 427 -25.57 -16.33 11.92
C PRO A 427 -24.42 -15.64 11.19
N LYS A 428 -23.33 -16.37 10.94
CA LYS A 428 -22.16 -15.79 10.27
C LYS A 428 -22.43 -15.55 8.79
N LEU A 429 -23.10 -16.49 8.12
CA LEU A 429 -23.54 -16.32 6.72
C LEU A 429 -24.45 -15.09 6.56
N ILE A 430 -25.46 -14.95 7.42
CA ILE A 430 -26.37 -13.80 7.39
C ILE A 430 -25.60 -12.49 7.56
N SER A 431 -24.71 -12.43 8.56
CA SER A 431 -23.89 -11.24 8.82
C SER A 431 -22.96 -10.89 7.65
N MET A 432 -22.38 -11.90 6.97
CA MET A 432 -21.49 -11.66 5.84
C MET A 432 -22.26 -11.13 4.62
N TYR A 433 -23.40 -11.73 4.30
CA TYR A 433 -24.21 -11.26 3.18
C TYR A 433 -24.83 -9.88 3.43
N ASP A 434 -25.25 -9.57 4.66
CA ASP A 434 -25.70 -8.23 5.04
C ASP A 434 -24.59 -7.18 4.84
N ALA A 435 -23.38 -7.47 5.35
CA ALA A 435 -22.22 -6.60 5.17
C ALA A 435 -21.87 -6.36 3.69
N GLN A 436 -22.06 -7.37 2.84
CA GLN A 436 -21.88 -7.29 1.39
C GLN A 436 -23.08 -6.71 0.64
N LYS A 437 -24.21 -6.47 1.32
CA LYS A 437 -25.51 -6.07 0.74
C LYS A 437 -25.98 -7.04 -0.35
N ASN A 438 -25.69 -8.33 -0.19
CA ASN A 438 -25.99 -9.36 -1.18
C ASN A 438 -27.38 -9.97 -0.91
N LEU A 439 -28.42 -9.32 -1.44
CA LEU A 439 -29.81 -9.74 -1.26
C LEU A 439 -30.11 -11.09 -1.95
N GLU A 440 -29.49 -11.34 -3.10
CA GLU A 440 -29.73 -12.57 -3.87
C GLU A 440 -29.33 -13.81 -3.08
N ASP A 441 -28.13 -13.82 -2.50
CA ASP A 441 -27.65 -14.98 -1.76
C ASP A 441 -28.31 -15.12 -0.38
N LEU A 442 -28.79 -14.02 0.22
CA LEU A 442 -29.68 -14.09 1.40
C LEU A 442 -31.01 -14.76 1.08
N ARG A 443 -31.59 -14.49 -0.10
CA ARG A 443 -32.81 -15.16 -0.54
C ARG A 443 -32.57 -16.63 -0.84
N LYS A 444 -31.43 -16.98 -1.45
CA LYS A 444 -31.02 -18.39 -1.63
C LYS A 444 -30.89 -19.09 -0.28
N LEU A 445 -30.22 -18.48 0.69
CA LEU A 445 -30.08 -19.04 2.04
C LEU A 445 -31.45 -19.22 2.71
N GLN A 446 -32.36 -18.24 2.57
CA GLN A 446 -33.72 -18.37 3.11
C GLN A 446 -34.52 -19.48 2.41
N ALA A 447 -34.40 -19.59 1.08
CA ALA A 447 -35.05 -20.65 0.31
C ALA A 447 -34.50 -22.02 0.72
N GLU A 448 -33.20 -22.12 0.96
CA GLU A 448 -32.55 -23.35 1.40
C GLU A 448 -33.02 -23.75 2.79
N VAL A 449 -32.94 -22.84 3.77
CA VAL A 449 -33.49 -23.05 5.12
C VAL A 449 -34.94 -23.57 5.08
N LYS A 450 -35.79 -23.01 4.19
CA LYS A 450 -37.17 -23.45 4.01
C LYS A 450 -37.28 -24.82 3.33
N ARG A 451 -36.56 -25.02 2.22
CA ARG A 451 -36.52 -26.26 1.43
C ARG A 451 -36.19 -27.44 2.32
N VAL A 452 -35.26 -27.22 3.23
CA VAL A 452 -34.67 -28.25 4.05
C VAL A 452 -35.31 -28.31 5.46
N SER A 453 -36.27 -27.43 5.75
CA SER A 453 -36.93 -27.34 7.06
C SER A 453 -35.95 -27.19 8.23
N PHE A 454 -34.86 -26.44 8.00
CA PHE A 454 -33.80 -26.25 8.99
C PHE A 454 -34.36 -25.52 10.23
N PRO A 455 -34.15 -26.05 11.45
CA PRO A 455 -34.87 -25.59 12.64
C PRO A 455 -34.27 -24.30 13.24
N LEU A 456 -34.30 -23.17 12.52
CA LEU A 456 -33.78 -21.90 13.03
C LEU A 456 -34.45 -21.45 14.33
N ASP A 457 -33.65 -20.99 15.29
CA ASP A 457 -34.17 -20.29 16.45
C ASP A 457 -35.00 -19.04 16.04
N PRO A 458 -36.03 -18.66 16.81
CA PRO A 458 -36.92 -17.55 16.44
C PRO A 458 -36.21 -16.21 16.26
N LYS A 459 -35.13 -15.97 17.00
CA LYS A 459 -34.37 -14.72 16.94
C LYS A 459 -33.57 -14.64 15.64
N LEU A 460 -32.93 -15.74 15.25
CA LEU A 460 -32.14 -15.86 14.03
C LEU A 460 -33.04 -15.80 12.78
N LYS A 461 -34.22 -16.44 12.84
CA LYS A 461 -35.25 -16.32 11.81
C LYS A 461 -35.70 -14.87 11.61
N SER A 462 -36.05 -14.18 12.70
CA SER A 462 -36.41 -12.76 12.66
C SER A 462 -35.28 -11.89 12.13
N THR A 463 -34.03 -12.20 12.48
CA THR A 463 -32.84 -11.49 11.98
C THR A 463 -32.71 -11.65 10.47
N LEU A 464 -32.80 -12.88 9.94
CA LEU A 464 -32.76 -13.14 8.50
C LEU A 464 -33.86 -12.38 7.74
N GLU A 465 -35.10 -12.45 8.23
CA GLU A 465 -36.25 -11.77 7.63
C GLU A 465 -36.09 -10.24 7.66
N SER A 466 -35.62 -9.68 8.77
CA SER A 466 -35.38 -8.24 8.94
C SER A 466 -34.30 -7.70 8.01
N VAL A 467 -33.17 -8.42 7.88
CA VAL A 467 -32.08 -8.05 6.96
C VAL A 467 -32.56 -8.05 5.51
N ILE A 468 -33.29 -9.08 5.09
CA ILE A 468 -33.87 -9.15 3.74
C ILE A 468 -34.78 -7.96 3.48
N GLN A 469 -35.74 -7.70 4.37
CA GLN A 469 -36.66 -6.56 4.24
C GLN A 469 -35.95 -5.21 4.21
N HIS A 470 -34.87 -5.05 5.00
CA HIS A 470 -34.07 -3.84 5.01
C HIS A 470 -33.38 -3.59 3.67
N LEU A 471 -32.76 -4.62 3.10
CA LEU A 471 -32.08 -4.55 1.80
C LEU A 471 -33.06 -4.34 0.65
N GLU A 472 -34.22 -4.99 0.67
CA GLU A 472 -35.29 -4.78 -0.31
C GLU A 472 -35.78 -3.33 -0.36
N LYS A 473 -36.06 -2.74 0.82
CA LYS A 473 -36.45 -1.33 0.92
C LYS A 473 -35.37 -0.39 0.39
N LYS A 474 -34.10 -0.77 0.51
CA LYS A 474 -32.96 0.02 0.03
C LYS A 474 -32.83 -0.06 -1.48
N GLU A 475 -32.94 -1.24 -2.09
CA GLU A 475 -32.95 -1.41 -3.55
C GLU A 475 -34.14 -0.68 -4.21
N GLN A 476 -35.33 -0.75 -3.60
CA GLN A 476 -36.50 0.00 -4.06
C GLN A 476 -36.28 1.52 -4.02
N LYS A 477 -35.65 2.05 -2.97
CA LYS A 477 -35.30 3.48 -2.89
C LYS A 477 -34.26 3.90 -3.95
N MET A 478 -33.27 3.05 -4.24
CA MET A 478 -32.27 3.35 -5.26
C MET A 478 -32.85 3.32 -6.67
N SER A 479 -33.70 2.35 -7.00
CA SER A 479 -34.37 2.26 -8.32
C SER A 479 -35.34 3.43 -8.56
N LEU A 480 -36.04 3.91 -7.53
CA LEU A 480 -36.86 5.12 -7.60
C LEU A 480 -36.02 6.39 -7.80
N SER A 481 -34.82 6.46 -7.23
CA SER A 481 -33.92 7.62 -7.41
C SER A 481 -33.25 7.67 -8.79
N GLN A 482 -33.03 6.53 -9.44
CA GLN A 482 -32.44 6.44 -10.79
C GLN A 482 -33.48 6.66 -11.90
N SER A 483 -34.75 6.33 -11.66
CA SER A 483 -35.84 6.63 -12.59
C SER A 483 -36.18 8.12 -12.60
N ALA A 484 -36.10 8.81 -11.45
CA ALA A 484 -36.33 10.25 -11.37
C ALA A 484 -35.27 11.11 -12.11
N THR A 485 -34.02 10.66 -12.23
CA THR A 485 -32.97 11.37 -12.99
C THR A 485 -32.99 11.12 -14.49
N SER A 486 -33.74 10.11 -14.97
CA SER A 486 -33.83 9.77 -16.40
C SER A 486 -34.97 10.49 -17.15
N VAL A 487 -35.87 11.17 -16.43
CA VAL A 487 -37.02 11.87 -17.03
C VAL A 487 -36.70 13.34 -17.38
N ASP A 488 -35.57 13.86 -16.89
CA ASP A 488 -35.09 15.23 -17.18
C ASP A 488 -33.85 15.28 -18.12
N SER A 489 -33.66 14.25 -18.96
CA SER A 489 -32.60 14.22 -20.01
C SER A 489 -33.18 14.35 -21.42
#